data_AF-A0A0S7XUQ3-F1
#
_entry.id   AF-A0A0S7XUQ3-F1
#
_cell.length_a   1.000
_cell.length_b   1.000
_cell.length_c   1.000
_cell.angle_alpha   90.00
_cell.angle_beta   90.00
_cell.angle_gamma   90.00
#
_symmetry.space_group_name_H-M   'P 1'
#
loop_
_entity.id
_entity.type
_entity.pdbx_description
1 polymer ?
#
loop_
_entity_poly.entity_id
_entity_poly.type
_entity_poly.pdbx_seq_one_letter_code
_entity_poly.pdbx_strand_id
1 'polypeptide(L)'
;MKISFDRKADASYIKLSNKKISKTVPVSDYCNVDLDSEGKVVGIELLFISQYMDDFRLWLDITNTAQYLDKSPVTLRRWVQEKKIPYYKLGKEYLFIKEDLDEYIRKQRRS
;
A
#
# COMPACT_ATOMS: atom_id res chain seq x y z
N MET A 1 -10.67 19.03 -2.14
CA MET A 1 -10.49 17.76 -1.40
C MET A 1 -9.37 16.97 -2.05
N LYS A 2 -8.44 16.39 -1.27
CA LYS A 2 -7.35 15.54 -1.77
C LYS A 2 -7.24 14.30 -0.89
N ILE A 3 -7.07 13.13 -1.50
CA ILE A 3 -6.85 11.87 -0.78
C ILE A 3 -5.39 11.45 -0.98
N SER A 4 -4.74 11.00 0.08
CA SER A 4 -3.38 10.45 0.04
C SER A 4 -3.31 9.18 0.89
N PHE A 5 -2.51 8.22 0.45
CA PHE A 5 -2.33 6.94 1.10
C PHE A 5 -0.87 6.82 1.56
N ASP A 6 -0.66 6.54 2.84
CA ASP A 6 0.64 6.15 3.38
C ASP A 6 0.63 4.65 3.65
N ARG A 7 1.26 3.90 2.75
CA ARG A 7 1.35 2.44 2.84
C ARG A 7 2.22 1.97 4.01
N LYS A 8 3.18 2.78 4.45
CA LYS A 8 4.07 2.41 5.57
C LYS A 8 3.33 2.56 6.90
N ALA A 9 2.47 3.57 7.00
CA ALA A 9 1.62 3.78 8.17
C ALA A 9 0.30 2.98 8.15
N ASP A 10 -0.01 2.30 7.04
CA ASP A 10 -1.31 1.67 6.78
C ASP A 10 -2.49 2.64 7.02
N ALA A 11 -2.32 3.87 6.51
CA ALA A 11 -3.24 4.97 6.77
C ALA A 11 -3.61 5.72 5.49
N SER A 12 -4.79 6.32 5.49
CA SER A 12 -5.25 7.23 4.44
C SER A 12 -5.63 8.57 5.03
N TYR A 13 -5.20 9.64 4.38
CA TYR A 13 -5.56 11.00 4.75
C TYR A 13 -6.46 11.63 3.70
N ILE A 14 -7.61 12.13 4.13
CA ILE A 14 -8.56 12.90 3.33
C ILE A 14 -8.46 14.35 3.77
N LYS A 15 -7.81 15.17 2.96
CA LYS A 15 -7.70 16.61 3.15
C LYS A 15 -8.97 17.30 2.63
N LEU A 16 -9.74 17.91 3.53
CA LEU A 16 -10.97 18.63 3.21
C LEU A 16 -10.74 20.12 3.03
N SER A 17 -9.81 20.72 3.77
CA SER A 17 -9.42 22.13 3.61
C SER A 17 -7.91 22.35 3.70
N ASN A 18 -7.44 23.51 3.24
CA ASN A 18 -6.04 23.93 3.37
C ASN A 18 -5.78 24.74 4.65
N LYS A 19 -6.76 24.83 5.55
CA LYS A 19 -6.59 25.54 6.82
C LYS A 19 -5.57 24.82 7.71
N LYS A 20 -5.04 25.55 8.69
CA LYS A 20 -4.11 25.01 9.68
C LYS A 20 -4.85 24.08 10.64
N ILE A 21 -4.26 22.92 10.89
CA ILE A 21 -4.71 21.99 11.93
C ILE A 21 -4.35 22.59 13.29
N SER A 22 -5.35 22.69 14.17
CA SER A 22 -5.17 23.14 15.55
C SER A 22 -5.23 21.99 16.54
N LYS A 23 -6.05 20.97 16.26
CA LYS A 23 -6.25 19.82 17.14
C LYS A 23 -6.59 18.60 16.31
N THR A 24 -6.08 17.43 16.71
CA THR A 24 -6.51 16.14 16.20
C THR A 24 -7.33 15.44 17.28
N VAL A 25 -8.47 14.86 16.89
CA VAL A 25 -9.39 14.18 17.80
C VAL A 25 -9.54 12.73 17.34
N PRO A 26 -9.22 11.73 18.18
CA PRO A 26 -9.58 10.36 17.90
C PRO A 26 -11.11 10.23 18.00
N VAL A 27 -11.75 9.81 16.93
CA VAL A 27 -13.20 9.55 16.87
C VAL A 27 -13.49 8.07 17.11
N SER A 28 -12.55 7.19 16.74
CA SER A 28 -12.57 5.76 17.01
C SER A 28 -11.14 5.20 16.93
N ASP A 29 -10.96 3.91 17.24
CA ASP A 29 -9.67 3.22 17.09
C ASP A 29 -9.13 3.22 15.64
N TYR A 30 -9.99 3.53 14.66
CA TYR A 30 -9.67 3.48 13.23
C TYR A 30 -9.71 4.85 12.55
N CYS A 31 -10.03 5.92 13.28
CA CYS A 31 -10.28 7.23 12.67
C CYS A 31 -9.93 8.39 13.59
N ASN A 32 -9.08 9.28 13.08
CA ASN A 32 -8.77 10.57 13.67
C ASN A 32 -9.32 11.70 12.78
N VAL A 33 -9.76 12.79 13.40
CA VAL A 33 -10.26 13.97 12.71
C VAL A 33 -9.44 15.19 13.12
N ASP A 34 -8.90 15.88 12.13
CA ASP A 34 -8.20 17.15 12.30
C ASP A 34 -9.19 18.31 12.27
N LEU A 35 -9.12 19.17 13.28
CA LEU A 35 -9.93 20.36 13.44
C LEU A 35 -9.06 21.63 13.40
N ASP A 36 -9.61 22.72 12.85
CA ASP A 36 -9.01 24.06 12.94
C ASP A 36 -9.32 24.71 14.30
N SER A 37 -8.84 25.93 14.51
CA SER A 37 -9.04 26.68 15.76
C SER A 37 -10.50 27.08 16.01
N GLU A 38 -11.37 27.00 15.00
CA GLU A 38 -12.82 27.24 15.10
C GLU A 38 -13.60 25.93 15.32
N GLY A 39 -12.92 24.79 15.41
CA GLY A 39 -13.56 23.47 15.51
C GLY A 39 -14.10 22.92 14.18
N LYS A 40 -13.75 23.52 13.03
CA LYS A 40 -14.16 23.02 11.71
C LYS A 40 -13.19 21.95 11.23
N VAL A 41 -13.71 20.96 10.50
CA VAL A 41 -12.91 19.84 9.99
C VAL A 41 -11.93 20.31 8.90
N VAL A 42 -10.67 19.93 9.06
CA VAL A 42 -9.57 20.16 8.12
C VAL A 42 -9.25 18.88 7.35
N GLY A 43 -9.22 17.75 8.03
CA GLY A 43 -8.94 16.46 7.43
C GLY A 43 -9.39 15.28 8.28
N ILE A 44 -9.41 14.12 7.64
CA ILE A 44 -9.78 12.84 8.24
C ILE A 44 -8.62 11.88 7.97
N GLU A 45 -8.12 11.24 9.02
CA GLU A 45 -7.13 10.18 8.95
C GLU A 45 -7.79 8.85 9.30
N LEU A 46 -7.74 7.91 8.37
CA LEU A 46 -8.25 6.56 8.52
C LEU A 46 -7.06 5.62 8.71
N LEU A 47 -7.13 4.76 9.73
CA LEU A 47 -6.08 3.82 10.12
C LEU A 47 -6.46 2.39 9.74
N PHE A 48 -5.47 1.52 9.64
CA PHE A 48 -5.64 0.09 9.35
C PHE A 48 -6.39 -0.18 8.04
N ILE A 49 -6.13 0.63 7.01
CA ILE A 49 -6.84 0.59 5.74
C ILE A 49 -6.80 -0.80 5.12
N SER A 50 -5.65 -1.48 5.23
CA SER A 50 -5.44 -2.83 4.73
C SER A 50 -6.42 -3.87 5.32
N GLN A 51 -6.98 -3.62 6.52
CA GLN A 51 -7.92 -4.53 7.17
C GLN A 51 -9.37 -4.40 6.66
N TYR A 52 -9.71 -3.28 6.02
CA TYR A 52 -11.08 -2.97 5.60
C TYR A 52 -11.27 -2.96 4.09
N MET A 53 -10.19 -3.13 3.33
CA MET A 53 -10.23 -3.22 1.87
C MET A 53 -9.73 -4.59 1.45
N ASP A 54 -10.61 -5.59 1.43
CA ASP A 54 -10.31 -6.95 0.95
C ASP A 54 -9.76 -6.95 -0.49
N ASP A 55 -10.13 -5.94 -1.29
CA ASP A 55 -9.68 -5.76 -2.67
C ASP A 55 -8.41 -4.90 -2.80
N PHE A 56 -7.88 -4.33 -1.71
CA PHE A 56 -6.66 -3.54 -1.75
C PHE A 56 -5.44 -4.46 -1.87
N ARG A 57 -5.05 -4.74 -3.11
CA ARG A 57 -3.84 -5.50 -3.41
C ARG A 57 -2.66 -4.58 -3.64
N LEU A 58 -1.53 -4.90 -3.03
CA LEU A 58 -0.31 -4.14 -3.25
C LEU A 58 0.34 -4.59 -4.55
N TRP A 59 0.06 -3.85 -5.63
CA TRP A 59 0.70 -4.04 -6.93
C TRP A 59 2.10 -3.41 -6.95
N LEU A 60 3.08 -4.21 -7.37
CA LEU A 60 4.48 -3.86 -7.52
C LEU A 60 4.89 -4.07 -8.97
N ASP A 61 5.77 -3.21 -9.48
CA ASP A 61 6.48 -3.45 -10.74
C ASP A 61 7.72 -4.33 -10.52
N ILE A 62 8.48 -4.60 -11.59
CA ILE A 62 9.73 -5.37 -11.51
C ILE A 62 10.74 -4.76 -10.53
N THR A 63 10.90 -3.44 -10.50
CA THR A 63 11.92 -2.79 -9.69
C THR A 63 11.58 -2.91 -8.21
N ASN A 64 10.34 -2.58 -7.83
CA ASN A 64 9.85 -2.68 -6.47
C ASN A 64 9.79 -4.13 -5.99
N THR A 65 9.43 -5.08 -6.85
CA THR A 65 9.46 -6.50 -6.53
C THR A 65 10.89 -7.02 -6.33
N ALA A 66 11.83 -6.58 -7.15
CA ALA A 66 13.23 -6.96 -7.01
C ALA A 66 13.81 -6.46 -5.68
N GLN A 67 13.49 -5.21 -5.31
CA GLN A 67 13.81 -4.67 -3.99
C GLN A 67 13.14 -5.46 -2.87
N TYR A 68 11.85 -5.79 -3.01
CA TYR A 68 11.10 -6.55 -2.01
C TYR A 68 11.71 -7.93 -1.72
N LEU A 69 12.22 -8.61 -2.75
CA LEU A 69 12.80 -9.95 -2.65
C LEU A 69 14.30 -9.95 -2.37
N ASP A 70 14.91 -8.78 -2.23
CA ASP A 70 16.36 -8.59 -2.15
C ASP A 70 17.09 -9.29 -3.30
N LYS A 71 16.69 -8.98 -4.53
CA LYS A 71 17.25 -9.54 -5.78
C LYS A 71 17.48 -8.42 -6.80
N SER A 72 18.32 -8.71 -7.80
CA SER A 72 18.49 -7.78 -8.91
C SER A 72 17.26 -7.78 -9.84
N PRO A 73 16.89 -6.65 -10.48
CA PRO A 73 15.84 -6.62 -11.49
C PRO A 73 16.08 -7.59 -12.66
N VAL A 74 17.35 -7.83 -13.00
CA VAL A 74 17.75 -8.81 -14.04
C VAL A 74 17.39 -10.23 -13.61
N THR A 75 17.70 -10.60 -12.37
CA THR A 75 17.31 -11.89 -11.79
C THR A 75 15.81 -12.07 -11.81
N LEU A 76 15.05 -11.03 -11.42
CA LEU A 76 13.59 -11.10 -11.42
C LEU A 76 13.02 -11.25 -12.84
N ARG A 77 13.54 -10.51 -13.82
CA ARG A 77 13.16 -10.67 -15.24
C ARG A 77 13.38 -12.10 -15.73
N ARG A 78 14.54 -12.69 -15.39
CA ARG A 78 14.84 -14.09 -15.72
C ARG A 78 13.82 -15.04 -15.08
N TRP A 79 13.47 -14.85 -13.81
CA TRP A 79 12.47 -15.68 -13.13
C TRP A 79 11.08 -15.59 -13.76
N VAL A 80 10.67 -14.40 -14.20
CA VAL A 80 9.42 -14.21 -14.96
C VAL A 80 9.46 -14.99 -16.28
N GLN A 81 10.55 -14.87 -17.03
CA GLN A 81 10.73 -15.60 -18.31
C GLN A 81 10.72 -17.13 -18.12
N GLU A 82 11.34 -17.60 -17.04
CA GLU A 82 11.37 -19.01 -16.64
C GLU A 82 10.08 -19.48 -15.95
N LYS A 83 9.08 -18.60 -15.77
CA LYS A 83 7.81 -18.86 -15.06
C LYS A 83 7.99 -19.40 -13.64
N LYS A 84 9.04 -18.97 -12.95
CA LYS A 84 9.40 -19.42 -11.59
C LYS A 84 8.76 -18.62 -10.46
N ILE A 85 8.10 -17.51 -10.78
CA ILE A 85 7.50 -16.60 -9.79
C ILE A 85 6.10 -16.19 -10.27
N PRO A 86 5.10 -16.01 -9.38
CA PRO A 86 3.80 -15.48 -9.79
C PRO A 86 3.94 -14.05 -10.34
N TYR A 87 3.28 -13.77 -11.45
CA TYR A 87 3.24 -12.45 -12.09
C TYR A 87 1.95 -12.26 -12.90
N TYR A 88 1.62 -11.01 -13.18
CA TYR A 88 0.55 -10.60 -14.08
C TYR A 88 1.14 -9.77 -15.22
N LYS A 89 0.80 -10.12 -16.47
CA LYS A 89 1.25 -9.37 -17.65
C LYS A 89 0.15 -8.40 -18.10
N LEU A 90 0.39 -7.11 -17.98
CA LEU A 90 -0.50 -6.06 -18.47
C LEU A 90 0.19 -5.31 -19.60
N GLY A 91 -0.15 -5.68 -20.84
CA GLY A 91 0.52 -5.16 -22.03
C GLY A 91 1.99 -5.54 -22.08
N LYS A 92 2.88 -4.55 -21.96
CA LYS A 92 4.34 -4.72 -21.95
C LYS A 92 4.93 -4.84 -20.54
N GLU A 93 4.14 -4.54 -19.51
CA GLU A 93 4.60 -4.51 -18.12
C GLU A 93 4.31 -5.83 -17.42
N TYR A 94 5.18 -6.15 -16.45
CA TYR A 94 4.97 -7.25 -15.50
C TYR A 94 4.69 -6.65 -14.13
N LEU A 95 3.55 -7.00 -13.57
CA LEU A 95 3.11 -6.59 -12.25
C LEU A 95 3.04 -7.80 -11.31
N PHE A 96 3.20 -7.52 -10.03
CA PHE A 96 3.24 -8.51 -8.96
C PHE A 96 2.35 -8.05 -7.83
N ILE A 97 1.67 -8.99 -7.19
CA ILE A 97 0.87 -8.72 -6.00
C ILE A 97 1.68 -9.21 -4.82
N LYS A 98 1.90 -8.35 -3.80
CA LYS A 98 2.73 -8.70 -2.64
C LYS A 98 2.22 -9.97 -1.94
N GLU A 99 0.90 -10.11 -1.83
CA GLU A 99 0.26 -11.25 -1.20
C GLU A 99 0.60 -12.57 -1.92
N ASP A 100 0.54 -12.58 -3.26
CA ASP A 100 0.93 -13.73 -4.09
C ASP A 100 2.42 -14.07 -3.93
N LEU A 101 3.28 -13.04 -3.83
CA LEU A 101 4.71 -13.22 -3.58
C LEU A 101 4.98 -13.83 -2.20
N ASP A 102 4.27 -13.37 -1.16
CA ASP A 102 4.40 -13.89 0.20
C ASP A 102 3.97 -15.35 0.31
N GLU A 103 2.87 -15.70 -0.35
CA GLU A 103 2.46 -17.09 -0.46
C GLU A 103 3.50 -17.95 -1.18
N TYR A 104 4.06 -17.44 -2.29
CA TYR A 104 5.12 -18.13 -3.02
C TYR A 104 6.33 -18.40 -2.13
N ILE A 105 6.82 -17.39 -1.38
CA ILE A 105 7.94 -17.55 -0.44
C ILE A 105 7.62 -18.59 0.64
N ARG A 106 6.41 -18.55 1.22
CA ARG A 106 5.97 -19.51 2.24
C ARG A 106 5.98 -20.95 1.72
N LYS A 107 5.57 -21.18 0.47
CA LYS A 107 5.57 -22.50 -0.16
C LYS A 107 7.00 -23.04 -0.35
N GLN A 108 7.96 -22.20 -0.73
CA GLN A 108 9.36 -22.59 -0.92
C GLN A 108 10.10 -22.91 0.40
N ARG A 109 9.67 -22.36 1.53
CA ARG A 109 10.26 -22.68 2.86
C ARG A 109 9.81 -24.04 3.41
N ARG A 110 8.76 -24.64 2.83
CA ARG A 110 8.18 -25.92 3.29
C ARG A 110 8.62 -27.13 2.45
N SER A 111 9.45 -26.93 1.42
CA SER A 111 10.08 -27.96 0.59
C SER A 111 11.55 -28.11 0.93
#